data_AF-A0A8R7QWD6-F1
#
_entry.id   AF-A0A8R7QWD6-F1
#
_cell.length_a   1.000
_cell.length_b   1.000
_cell.length_c   1.000
_cell.angle_alpha   90.00
_cell.angle_beta   90.00
_cell.angle_gamma   90.00
#
_symmetry.space_group_name_H-M   'P 1'
#
loop_
_entity.id
_entity.type
_entity.pdbx_description
1 polymer ?
#
loop_
_entity_poly.entity_id
_entity_poly.type
_entity_poly.pdbx_seq_one_letter_code
_entity_poly.pdbx_strand_id
1 'polypeptide(L)'
;MAGVSAALQWWEESQLRILVIASLVIQYILLVGSVARRYPIRSWFRPIIWLAYLGSDAIAIYGLATLFNRHRKPQNDGDEGILELLWAPILLIHLGGQDGITAYNIEDNELWTRHILTSVSQVTVAVYVFWKSWQGRFEKILLAAAQALFIPGILKCIEKPLAFNRASINSLVSLGEPIRRSIHTHKLRIDPLEDFIDKATSPIGASEYLLTSATPVDFTPYKLFVDLASPSVEDRIRVLLSFSTLDGNHAYCKLQHWLSNTFLLLYTKKKV
;
A
#
# COMPACT_ATOMS: atom_id res chain seq x y z
N MET A 1 -28.84 -12.08 35.80
CA MET A 1 -28.24 -10.73 35.76
C MET A 1 -26.79 -10.69 36.22
N ALA A 2 -26.37 -11.43 37.26
CA ALA A 2 -24.98 -11.47 37.72
C ALA A 2 -23.94 -11.92 36.66
N GLY A 3 -24.27 -12.89 35.81
CA GLY A 3 -23.35 -13.38 34.78
C GLY A 3 -23.02 -12.37 33.67
N VAL A 4 -23.96 -11.50 33.30
CA VAL A 4 -23.73 -10.47 32.26
C VAL A 4 -22.82 -9.36 32.78
N SER A 5 -22.99 -8.96 34.05
CA SER A 5 -22.12 -7.96 34.69
C SER A 5 -20.69 -8.47 34.83
N ALA A 6 -20.52 -9.73 35.22
CA ALA A 6 -19.19 -10.34 35.33
C ALA A 6 -18.50 -10.46 33.96
N ALA A 7 -19.25 -10.84 32.92
CA ALA A 7 -18.72 -10.91 31.56
C ALA A 7 -18.32 -9.52 31.01
N LEU A 8 -19.11 -8.48 31.29
CA LEU A 8 -18.79 -7.11 30.90
C LEU A 8 -17.55 -6.58 31.61
N GLN A 9 -17.40 -6.88 32.91
CA GLN A 9 -16.23 -6.48 33.68
C GLN A 9 -14.96 -7.18 33.20
N TRP A 10 -15.04 -8.51 32.99
CA TRP A 10 -13.95 -9.27 32.40
C TRP A 10 -13.54 -8.76 31.01
N TRP A 11 -14.54 -8.40 30.19
CA TRP A 11 -14.31 -7.83 28.87
C TRP A 11 -13.62 -6.47 28.98
N GLU A 12 -14.10 -5.53 29.81
CA GLU A 12 -13.47 -4.22 30.00
C GLU A 12 -12.00 -4.33 30.42
N GLU A 13 -11.65 -5.31 31.28
CA GLU A 13 -10.28 -5.56 31.73
C GLU A 13 -9.40 -6.19 30.63
N SER A 14 -9.95 -7.20 29.92
CA SER A 14 -9.19 -8.02 28.97
C SER A 14 -9.16 -7.45 27.54
N GLN A 15 -10.07 -6.55 27.18
CA GLN A 15 -10.29 -6.06 25.82
C GLN A 15 -9.00 -5.53 25.19
N LEU A 16 -8.22 -4.70 25.88
CA LEU A 16 -6.97 -4.15 25.33
C LEU A 16 -5.98 -5.27 24.97
N ARG A 17 -5.80 -6.27 25.85
CA ARG A 17 -4.87 -7.39 25.63
C ARG A 17 -5.33 -8.24 24.45
N ILE A 18 -6.62 -8.52 24.36
CA ILE A 18 -7.23 -9.27 23.25
C ILE A 18 -7.00 -8.54 21.93
N LEU A 19 -7.19 -7.21 21.90
CA LEU A 19 -6.99 -6.40 20.71
C LEU A 19 -5.53 -6.39 20.24
N VAL A 20 -4.58 -6.30 21.18
CA VAL A 20 -3.17 -6.31 20.76
C VAL A 20 -2.78 -7.69 20.24
N ILE A 21 -3.18 -8.78 20.91
CA ILE A 21 -2.91 -10.14 20.41
C ILE A 21 -3.57 -10.35 19.04
N ALA A 22 -4.82 -9.92 18.87
CA ALA A 22 -5.52 -10.00 17.59
C ALA A 22 -4.78 -9.22 16.49
N SER A 23 -4.31 -8.00 16.79
CA SER A 23 -3.53 -7.20 15.84
C SER A 23 -2.23 -7.89 15.44
N LEU A 24 -1.53 -8.54 16.37
CA LEU A 24 -0.31 -9.29 16.10
C LEU A 24 -0.57 -10.51 15.22
N VAL A 25 -1.64 -11.26 15.49
CA VAL A 25 -2.04 -12.41 14.66
C VAL A 25 -2.37 -11.97 13.23
N ILE A 26 -3.08 -10.85 13.07
CA ILE A 26 -3.39 -10.29 11.75
C ILE A 26 -2.13 -9.88 11.02
N GLN A 27 -1.20 -9.19 11.68
CA GLN A 27 0.10 -8.85 11.10
C GLN A 27 0.82 -10.09 10.57
N TYR A 28 0.85 -11.16 11.38
CA TYR A 28 1.48 -12.42 10.99
C TYR A 28 0.80 -13.08 9.79
N ILE A 29 -0.54 -13.09 9.75
CA ILE A 29 -1.30 -13.58 8.58
C ILE A 29 -0.95 -12.76 7.33
N LEU A 30 -0.83 -11.44 7.45
CA LEU A 30 -0.42 -10.56 6.35
C LEU A 30 1.03 -10.81 5.92
N LEU A 31 1.93 -11.19 6.84
CA LEU A 31 3.31 -11.62 6.54
C LEU A 31 3.34 -12.84 5.66
N VAL A 32 2.69 -13.90 6.14
CA VAL A 32 2.61 -15.14 5.38
C VAL A 32 1.89 -14.88 4.05
N GLY A 33 0.80 -14.11 4.04
CA GLY A 33 0.08 -13.72 2.83
C GLY A 33 0.93 -12.97 1.81
N SER A 34 1.79 -12.05 2.27
CA SER A 34 2.68 -11.26 1.41
C SER A 34 3.74 -12.10 0.68
N VAL A 35 4.19 -13.19 1.32
CA VAL A 35 5.13 -14.15 0.73
C VAL A 35 4.37 -15.16 -0.13
N ALA A 36 3.25 -15.69 0.39
CA ALA A 36 2.46 -16.72 -0.27
C ALA A 36 1.90 -16.26 -1.61
N ARG A 37 1.51 -14.98 -1.77
CA ARG A 37 0.98 -14.44 -3.04
C ARG A 37 1.95 -14.50 -4.23
N ARG A 38 3.25 -14.76 -4.00
CA ARG A 38 4.24 -15.00 -5.07
C ARG A 38 4.14 -16.41 -5.66
N TYR A 39 3.37 -17.28 -5.02
CA TYR A 39 3.17 -18.67 -5.40
C TYR A 39 1.68 -18.91 -5.72
N PRO A 40 1.34 -19.97 -6.47
CA PRO A 40 -0.04 -20.35 -6.70
C PRO A 40 -0.71 -20.79 -5.39
N ILE A 41 -1.40 -19.86 -4.73
CA ILE A 41 -2.13 -20.10 -3.48
C ILE A 41 -3.48 -20.77 -3.71
N ARG A 42 -3.90 -21.63 -2.78
CA ARG A 42 -5.23 -22.25 -2.77
C ARG A 42 -6.30 -21.18 -2.57
N SER A 43 -7.43 -21.30 -3.29
CA SER A 43 -8.50 -20.29 -3.33
C SER A 43 -9.00 -19.84 -1.95
N TRP A 44 -9.07 -20.75 -0.96
CA TRP A 44 -9.51 -20.45 0.41
C TRP A 44 -8.58 -19.53 1.21
N PHE A 45 -7.31 -19.35 0.82
CA PHE A 45 -6.44 -18.37 1.49
C PHE A 45 -6.77 -16.92 1.11
N ARG A 46 -7.38 -16.69 -0.06
CA ARG A 46 -7.74 -15.34 -0.53
C ARG A 46 -8.68 -14.60 0.43
N PRO A 47 -9.83 -15.17 0.85
CA PRO A 47 -10.71 -14.48 1.80
C PRO A 47 -10.06 -14.25 3.17
N ILE A 48 -9.17 -15.15 3.63
CA ILE A 48 -8.45 -14.98 4.89
C ILE A 48 -7.51 -13.77 4.84
N ILE A 49 -6.71 -13.66 3.77
CA ILE A 49 -5.80 -12.53 3.58
C ILE A 49 -6.59 -11.23 3.40
N TRP A 50 -7.71 -11.27 2.67
CA TRP A 50 -8.59 -10.13 2.48
C TRP A 50 -9.18 -9.63 3.80
N LEU A 51 -9.69 -10.52 4.64
CA LEU A 51 -10.27 -10.17 5.93
C LEU A 51 -9.20 -9.66 6.90
N ALA A 52 -8.00 -10.27 6.90
CA ALA A 52 -6.85 -9.77 7.66
C ALA A 52 -6.43 -8.37 7.21
N TYR A 53 -6.45 -8.10 5.90
CA TYR A 53 -6.13 -6.78 5.34
C TYR A 53 -7.13 -5.72 5.81
N LEU A 54 -8.43 -6.01 5.70
CA LEU A 54 -9.49 -5.09 6.14
C LEU A 54 -9.49 -4.90 7.66
N GLY A 55 -9.23 -5.98 8.42
CA GLY A 55 -9.25 -5.98 9.87
C GLY A 55 -8.02 -5.35 10.54
N SER A 56 -6.88 -5.29 9.85
CA SER A 56 -5.61 -4.78 10.40
C SER A 56 -5.75 -3.36 10.94
N ASP A 57 -6.25 -2.45 10.11
CA ASP A 57 -6.36 -1.03 10.48
C ASP A 57 -7.48 -0.84 11.51
N ALA A 58 -8.61 -1.52 11.34
CA ALA A 58 -9.75 -1.43 12.25
C ALA A 58 -9.37 -1.87 13.69
N ILE A 59 -8.67 -2.99 13.84
CA ILE A 59 -8.30 -3.53 15.15
C ILE A 59 -7.23 -2.67 15.83
N ALA A 60 -6.25 -2.16 15.06
CA ALA A 60 -5.25 -1.24 15.59
C ALA A 60 -5.87 0.10 16.06
N ILE A 61 -6.78 0.67 15.26
CA ILE A 61 -7.54 1.89 15.61
C ILE A 61 -8.39 1.66 16.86
N TYR A 62 -9.13 0.56 16.92
CA TYR A 62 -9.97 0.25 18.06
C TYR A 62 -9.14 0.00 19.33
N GLY A 63 -7.96 -0.61 19.20
CA GLY A 63 -6.97 -0.73 20.28
C GLY A 63 -6.52 0.64 20.80
N LEU A 64 -6.12 1.55 19.91
CA LEU A 64 -5.72 2.92 20.26
C LEU A 64 -6.86 3.70 20.92
N ALA A 65 -8.08 3.57 20.41
CA ALA A 65 -9.26 4.21 20.98
C ALA A 65 -9.58 3.66 22.39
N THR A 66 -9.47 2.35 22.59
CA THR A 66 -9.64 1.70 23.89
C THR A 66 -8.60 2.23 24.89
N LEU A 67 -7.34 2.33 24.47
CA LEU A 67 -6.26 2.86 25.27
C LEU A 67 -6.48 4.33 25.64
N PHE A 68 -6.90 5.15 24.68
CA PHE A 68 -7.26 6.56 24.91
C PHE A 68 -8.40 6.70 25.93
N ASN A 69 -9.42 5.84 25.84
CA ASN A 69 -10.55 5.88 26.77
C ASN A 69 -10.14 5.49 28.20
N ARG A 70 -9.24 4.51 28.36
CA ARG A 70 -8.66 4.14 29.67
C ARG A 70 -7.91 5.31 30.31
N HIS A 71 -7.12 6.03 29.52
CA HIS A 71 -6.40 7.22 29.99
C HIS A 71 -7.30 8.38 30.43
N ARG A 72 -8.58 8.43 29.99
CA ARG A 72 -9.54 9.46 30.45
C ARG A 72 -10.16 9.13 31.80
N LYS A 73 -10.18 7.86 32.22
CA LYS A 73 -10.64 7.46 33.55
C LYS A 73 -9.52 7.71 34.56
N PRO A 74 -9.76 8.38 35.70
CA PRO A 74 -8.75 8.52 36.74
C PRO A 74 -8.51 7.15 37.38
N GLN A 75 -7.39 6.51 37.08
CA GLN A 75 -6.97 5.26 37.73
C GLN A 75 -6.09 5.56 38.94
N ASN A 76 -6.36 4.85 40.04
CA ASN A 76 -5.49 4.75 41.20
C ASN A 76 -4.33 3.80 40.88
N ASP A 77 -3.11 4.35 40.94
CA ASP A 77 -1.78 3.75 41.15
C ASP A 77 -1.38 2.40 40.51
N GLY A 78 -0.19 2.42 39.91
CA GLY A 78 0.83 1.39 40.18
C GLY A 78 1.53 0.83 38.95
N ASP A 79 0.85 -0.04 38.21
CA ASP A 79 1.53 -1.00 37.32
C ASP A 79 0.93 -1.06 35.91
N GLU A 80 -0.33 -0.65 35.72
CA GLU A 80 -1.00 -0.69 34.41
C GLU A 80 -0.42 0.30 33.41
N GLY A 81 0.10 1.45 33.88
CA GLY A 81 0.74 2.45 33.04
C GLY A 81 1.99 1.95 32.31
N ILE A 82 2.69 0.94 32.86
CA ILE A 82 3.91 0.37 32.24
C ILE A 82 3.53 -0.40 30.98
N LEU A 83 2.49 -1.24 31.07
CA LEU A 83 1.98 -1.99 29.93
C LEU A 83 1.41 -1.03 28.88
N GLU A 84 0.63 -0.04 29.31
CA GLU A 84 -0.01 0.95 28.44
C GLU A 84 1.00 1.79 27.64
N LEU A 85 2.14 2.14 28.24
CA LEU A 85 3.24 2.85 27.58
C LEU A 85 3.82 2.08 26.39
N LEU A 86 3.87 0.74 26.47
CA LEU A 86 4.36 -0.15 25.40
C LEU A 86 3.29 -0.45 24.35
N TRP A 87 2.02 -0.56 24.74
CA TRP A 87 0.93 -0.89 23.82
C TRP A 87 0.66 0.21 22.79
N ALA A 88 0.79 1.50 23.14
CA ALA A 88 0.60 2.60 22.21
C ALA A 88 1.58 2.54 21.00
N PRO A 89 2.92 2.48 21.20
CA PRO A 89 3.87 2.27 20.12
C PRO A 89 3.63 0.99 19.32
N ILE A 90 3.31 -0.13 19.98
CA ILE A 90 3.05 -1.42 19.30
C ILE A 90 1.84 -1.33 18.37
N LEU A 91 0.71 -0.81 18.88
CA LEU A 91 -0.51 -0.62 18.07
C LEU A 91 -0.29 0.38 16.95
N LEU A 92 0.54 1.41 17.17
CA LEU A 92 0.91 2.37 16.14
C LEU A 92 1.76 1.73 15.04
N ILE A 93 2.76 0.91 15.39
CA ILE A 93 3.51 0.10 14.43
C ILE A 93 2.54 -0.81 13.65
N HIS A 94 1.56 -1.40 14.34
CA HIS A 94 0.61 -2.29 13.70
C HIS A 94 -0.29 -1.56 12.68
N LEU A 95 -0.71 -0.33 13.01
CA LEU A 95 -1.48 0.54 12.12
C LEU A 95 -0.68 0.98 10.88
N GLY A 96 0.62 1.21 11.05
CA GLY A 96 1.57 1.45 9.97
C GLY A 96 1.64 0.30 8.95
N GLY A 97 1.08 -0.87 9.30
CA GLY A 97 0.93 -2.02 8.42
C GLY A 97 2.27 -2.66 8.08
N GLN A 98 2.22 -3.64 7.20
CA GLN A 98 3.39 -4.41 6.83
C GLN A 98 3.91 -4.02 5.45
N ASP A 99 5.22 -3.93 5.32
CA ASP A 99 5.91 -3.42 4.13
C ASP A 99 5.75 -4.31 2.88
N GLY A 100 5.20 -5.52 3.07
CA GLY A 100 5.02 -6.51 2.02
C GLY A 100 3.78 -6.34 1.15
N ILE A 101 2.71 -5.66 1.60
CA ILE A 101 1.44 -5.49 0.85
C ILE A 101 1.06 -4.01 0.89
N THR A 102 1.21 -3.32 -0.24
CA THR A 102 0.76 -1.93 -0.35
C THR A 102 -0.76 -1.89 -0.46
N ALA A 103 -1.35 -2.62 -1.42
CA ALA A 103 -2.80 -2.78 -1.56
C ALA A 103 -3.21 -4.22 -1.85
N TYR A 104 -4.44 -4.58 -1.46
CA TYR A 104 -5.06 -5.85 -1.85
C TYR A 104 -5.66 -5.75 -3.27
N ASN A 105 -6.30 -4.63 -3.61
CA ASN A 105 -6.77 -4.31 -4.96
C ASN A 105 -6.17 -2.97 -5.46
N ILE A 106 -5.98 -2.79 -6.76
CA ILE A 106 -5.44 -1.54 -7.34
C ILE A 106 -6.31 -0.34 -6.97
N GLU A 107 -7.62 -0.52 -6.86
CA GLU A 107 -8.57 0.52 -6.46
C GLU A 107 -8.30 1.05 -5.04
N ASP A 108 -7.74 0.23 -4.14
CA ASP A 108 -7.38 0.68 -2.79
C ASP A 108 -6.25 1.74 -2.83
N ASN A 109 -5.39 1.71 -3.86
CA ASN A 109 -4.34 2.73 -4.04
C ASN A 109 -4.92 4.12 -4.34
N GLU A 110 -6.14 4.21 -4.88
CA GLU A 110 -6.76 5.50 -5.22
C GLU A 110 -7.43 6.17 -4.02
N LEU A 111 -7.78 5.40 -2.99
CA LEU A 111 -8.37 5.90 -1.74
C LEU A 111 -7.32 6.42 -0.74
N TRP A 112 -6.05 6.51 -1.13
CA TRP A 112 -4.91 6.87 -0.29
C TRP A 112 -5.11 8.17 0.52
N THR A 113 -5.79 9.17 -0.05
CA THR A 113 -6.05 10.45 0.64
C THR A 113 -6.89 10.28 1.90
N ARG A 114 -7.84 9.34 1.90
CA ARG A 114 -8.64 9.00 3.09
C ARG A 114 -7.78 8.30 4.14
N HIS A 115 -6.93 7.37 3.70
CA HIS A 115 -6.00 6.67 4.58
C HIS A 115 -4.98 7.62 5.25
N ILE A 116 -4.57 8.71 4.58
CA ILE A 116 -3.74 9.77 5.21
C ILE A 116 -4.48 10.41 6.38
N LEU A 117 -5.71 10.87 6.14
CA LEU A 117 -6.46 11.59 7.16
C LEU A 117 -6.69 10.71 8.39
N THR A 118 -7.08 9.45 8.17
CA THR A 118 -7.19 8.45 9.24
C THR A 118 -5.83 8.26 9.94
N SER A 119 -4.74 8.04 9.20
CA SER A 119 -3.42 7.83 9.79
C SER A 119 -2.95 9.02 10.64
N VAL A 120 -3.13 10.26 10.17
CA VAL A 120 -2.78 11.48 10.92
C VAL A 120 -3.59 11.60 12.22
N SER A 121 -4.90 11.36 12.15
CA SER A 121 -5.75 11.38 13.35
C SER A 121 -5.29 10.34 14.40
N GLN A 122 -4.93 9.14 13.95
CA GLN A 122 -4.51 8.05 14.84
C GLN A 122 -3.11 8.27 15.40
N VAL A 123 -2.18 8.80 14.60
CA VAL A 123 -0.86 9.24 15.07
C VAL A 123 -1.04 10.31 16.16
N THR A 124 -1.95 11.27 15.96
CA THR A 124 -2.25 12.30 16.97
C THR A 124 -2.76 11.69 18.28
N VAL A 125 -3.69 10.72 18.20
CA VAL A 125 -4.18 9.99 19.38
C VAL A 125 -3.05 9.23 20.07
N ALA A 126 -2.21 8.52 19.31
CA ALA A 126 -1.08 7.77 19.85
C ALA A 126 -0.04 8.68 20.52
N VAL A 127 0.28 9.83 19.92
CA VAL A 127 1.15 10.86 20.52
C VAL A 127 0.57 11.39 21.81
N TYR A 128 -0.73 11.70 21.85
CA TYR A 128 -1.38 12.17 23.06
C TYR A 128 -1.32 11.12 24.18
N VAL A 129 -1.67 9.88 23.88
CA VAL A 129 -1.64 8.77 24.84
C VAL A 129 -0.22 8.53 25.34
N PHE A 130 0.75 8.48 24.43
CA PHE A 130 2.17 8.32 24.78
C PHE A 130 2.66 9.45 25.68
N TRP A 131 2.34 10.71 25.35
CA TRP A 131 2.70 11.88 26.16
C TRP A 131 2.06 11.85 27.55
N LYS A 132 0.79 11.45 27.64
CA LYS A 132 0.09 11.34 28.93
C LYS A 132 0.66 10.20 29.78
N SER A 133 0.93 9.06 29.15
CA SER A 133 1.62 7.94 29.79
C SER A 133 3.07 8.28 30.16
N TRP A 134 3.71 9.25 29.53
CA TRP A 134 5.09 9.66 29.89
C TRP A 134 5.18 10.41 31.23
N GLN A 135 4.07 11.01 31.69
CA GLN A 135 4.06 11.80 32.93
C GLN A 135 4.09 10.95 34.21
N GLY A 136 3.94 9.63 34.11
CA GLY A 136 4.15 8.71 35.23
C GLY A 136 5.64 8.47 35.51
N ARG A 137 5.98 8.07 36.74
CA ARG A 137 7.36 7.77 37.14
C ARG A 137 7.78 6.40 36.62
N PHE A 138 8.26 6.34 35.38
CA PHE A 138 8.72 5.10 34.73
C PHE A 138 10.25 4.95 34.76
N GLU A 139 10.72 3.71 34.73
CA GLU A 139 12.16 3.43 34.62
C GLU A 139 12.72 3.87 33.26
N LYS A 140 13.95 4.42 33.27
CA LYS A 140 14.61 4.98 32.08
C LYS A 140 14.74 4.00 30.91
N ILE A 141 14.92 2.70 31.21
CA ILE A 141 15.09 1.64 30.21
C ILE A 141 13.79 1.41 29.43
N LEU A 142 12.66 1.37 30.14
CA LEU A 142 11.35 1.13 29.55
C LEU A 142 10.90 2.33 28.71
N LEU A 143 11.23 3.53 29.17
CA LEU A 143 11.09 4.78 28.43
C LEU A 143 11.86 4.76 27.10
N ALA A 144 13.12 4.34 27.15
CA ALA A 144 13.99 4.25 25.97
C ALA A 144 13.46 3.21 24.97
N ALA A 145 12.99 2.05 25.45
CA ALA A 145 12.38 1.04 24.60
C ALA A 145 11.08 1.54 23.95
N ALA A 146 10.21 2.20 24.70
CA ALA A 146 8.96 2.75 24.18
C ALA A 146 9.23 3.85 23.13
N GLN A 147 10.19 4.73 23.38
CA GLN A 147 10.63 5.75 22.42
C GLN A 147 11.25 5.13 21.15
N ALA A 148 12.06 4.07 21.32
CA ALA A 148 12.67 3.34 20.21
C ALA A 148 11.63 2.61 19.33
N LEU A 149 10.49 2.20 19.88
CA LEU A 149 9.36 1.63 19.12
C LEU A 149 8.46 2.73 18.52
N PHE A 150 8.32 3.86 19.19
CA PHE A 150 7.42 4.93 18.79
C PHE A 150 7.88 5.64 17.50
N ILE A 151 9.18 5.92 17.38
CA ILE A 151 9.76 6.61 16.21
C ILE A 151 9.55 5.78 14.92
N PRO A 152 9.89 4.47 14.86
CA PRO A 152 9.57 3.62 13.72
C PRO A 152 8.07 3.50 13.45
N GLY A 153 7.23 3.48 14.49
CA GLY A 153 5.78 3.44 14.34
C GLY A 153 5.23 4.66 13.59
N ILE A 154 5.66 5.87 13.98
CA ILE A 154 5.31 7.11 13.27
C ILE A 154 5.82 7.08 11.83
N LEU A 155 7.07 6.69 11.63
CA LEU A 155 7.67 6.66 10.29
C LEU A 155 6.90 5.70 9.38
N LYS A 156 6.54 4.51 9.86
CA LYS A 156 5.72 3.55 9.11
C LYS A 156 4.33 4.07 8.78
N CYS A 157 3.68 4.77 9.72
CA CYS A 157 2.38 5.40 9.49
C CYS A 157 2.43 6.50 8.40
N ILE A 158 3.58 7.16 8.22
CA ILE A 158 3.79 8.15 7.14
C ILE A 158 4.16 7.45 5.83
N GLU A 159 5.00 6.42 5.89
CA GLU A 159 5.45 5.67 4.72
C GLU A 159 4.32 4.92 4.02
N LYS A 160 3.35 4.38 4.77
CA LYS A 160 2.23 3.60 4.20
C LYS A 160 1.38 4.44 3.22
N PRO A 161 0.90 5.65 3.56
CA PRO A 161 0.23 6.52 2.59
C PRO A 161 1.12 7.02 1.45
N LEU A 162 2.41 7.25 1.69
CA LEU A 162 3.35 7.60 0.62
C LEU A 162 3.53 6.45 -0.38
N ALA A 163 3.54 5.20 0.11
CA ALA A 163 3.60 4.02 -0.73
C ALA A 163 2.33 3.87 -1.57
N PHE A 164 1.15 4.11 -1.00
CA PHE A 164 -0.11 4.14 -1.74
C PHE A 164 -0.11 5.23 -2.83
N ASN A 165 0.33 6.44 -2.50
CA ASN A 165 0.42 7.53 -3.49
C ASN A 165 1.35 7.13 -4.64
N ARG A 166 2.54 6.58 -4.35
CA ARG A 166 3.48 6.13 -5.39
C ARG A 166 2.96 4.98 -6.25
N ALA A 167 2.16 4.09 -5.68
CA ALA A 167 1.54 2.98 -6.39
C ALA A 167 0.21 3.38 -7.09
N SER A 168 -0.29 4.59 -6.84
CA SER A 168 -1.49 5.13 -7.48
C SER A 168 -1.20 5.44 -8.94
N ILE A 169 -2.08 4.95 -9.81
CA ILE A 169 -2.04 5.16 -11.24
C ILE A 169 -1.98 6.66 -11.58
N ASN A 170 -2.75 7.50 -10.87
CA ASN A 170 -2.76 8.96 -11.05
C ASN A 170 -1.39 9.59 -10.76
N SER A 171 -0.68 9.11 -9.73
CA SER A 171 0.66 9.61 -9.39
C SER A 171 1.69 9.16 -10.44
N LEU A 172 1.63 7.89 -10.87
CA LEU A 172 2.50 7.35 -11.92
C LEU A 172 2.34 8.10 -13.25
N VAL A 173 1.11 8.49 -13.60
CA VAL A 173 0.84 9.36 -14.76
C VAL A 173 1.44 10.74 -14.59
N SER A 174 1.26 11.35 -13.41
CA SER A 174 1.76 12.70 -13.15
C SER A 174 3.29 12.80 -13.10
N LEU A 175 3.97 11.68 -12.80
CA LEU A 175 5.44 11.57 -12.81
C LEU A 175 6.00 11.38 -14.23
N GLY A 176 5.21 10.83 -15.15
CA GLY A 176 5.54 10.82 -16.57
C GLY A 176 5.57 12.25 -17.10
N GLU A 177 6.50 12.54 -18.03
CA GLU A 177 6.67 13.85 -18.65
C GLU A 177 5.36 14.58 -18.94
N PRO A 178 5.34 15.93 -18.86
CA PRO A 178 4.13 16.72 -19.09
C PRO A 178 3.51 16.29 -20.41
N ILE A 179 2.30 15.74 -20.29
CA ILE A 179 1.44 15.35 -21.38
C ILE A 179 1.45 16.48 -22.40
N ARG A 180 2.28 16.35 -23.44
CA ARG A 180 2.20 17.21 -24.62
C ARG A 180 0.93 16.76 -25.31
N ARG A 181 -0.22 17.29 -24.86
CA ARG A 181 -1.44 17.26 -25.64
C ARG A 181 -1.03 17.85 -26.98
N SER A 182 -0.81 16.98 -27.97
CA SER A 182 -0.80 17.38 -29.35
C SER A 182 -2.18 17.98 -29.58
N ILE A 183 -2.26 19.32 -29.52
CA ILE A 183 -3.47 20.10 -29.81
C ILE A 183 -3.90 19.89 -31.28
N HIS A 184 -3.14 19.16 -32.09
CA HIS A 184 -3.39 18.99 -33.51
C HIS A 184 -4.51 18.00 -33.88
N THR A 185 -5.02 17.18 -32.96
CA THR A 185 -6.05 16.18 -33.31
C THR A 185 -7.48 16.72 -33.33
N HIS A 186 -7.71 18.02 -33.16
CA HIS A 186 -9.06 18.59 -33.26
C HIS A 186 -9.53 18.88 -34.71
N LYS A 187 -8.77 18.44 -35.73
CA LYS A 187 -9.10 18.74 -37.14
C LYS A 187 -9.10 17.59 -38.14
N LEU A 188 -8.78 16.36 -37.76
CA LEU A 188 -9.02 15.20 -38.63
C LEU A 188 -9.82 14.15 -37.88
N ARG A 189 -11.02 13.91 -38.39
CA ARG A 189 -11.93 12.81 -38.08
C ARG A 189 -11.31 11.50 -38.59
N ILE A 190 -10.16 11.11 -38.05
CA ILE A 190 -9.61 9.78 -38.23
C ILE A 190 -9.96 9.03 -36.95
N ASP A 191 -10.62 7.88 -37.08
CA ASP A 191 -10.87 7.02 -35.94
C ASP A 191 -9.50 6.56 -35.39
N PRO A 192 -9.11 6.93 -34.15
CA PRO A 192 -7.76 6.71 -33.63
C PRO A 192 -7.32 5.24 -33.62
N LEU A 193 -8.30 4.34 -33.60
CA LEU A 193 -8.08 2.90 -33.67
C LEU A 193 -7.72 2.44 -35.08
N GLU A 194 -8.35 2.99 -36.11
CA GLU A 194 -8.05 2.65 -37.52
C GLU A 194 -6.66 3.14 -37.90
N ASP A 195 -6.28 4.36 -37.47
CA ASP A 195 -4.91 4.90 -37.65
C ASP A 195 -3.85 4.00 -37.00
N PHE A 196 -4.14 3.51 -35.79
CA PHE A 196 -3.26 2.57 -35.10
C PHE A 196 -3.10 1.25 -35.87
N ILE A 197 -4.22 0.65 -36.33
CA ILE A 197 -4.22 -0.62 -37.05
C ILE A 197 -3.44 -0.48 -38.37
N ASP A 198 -3.69 0.59 -39.12
CA ASP A 198 -3.03 0.84 -40.40
C ASP A 198 -1.52 1.00 -40.21
N LYS A 199 -1.11 1.81 -39.23
CA LYS A 199 0.31 2.06 -38.95
C LYS A 199 1.04 0.86 -38.35
N ALA A 200 0.36 0.03 -37.55
CA ALA A 200 0.92 -1.21 -37.02
C ALA A 200 1.07 -2.31 -38.08
N THR A 201 0.22 -2.31 -39.11
CA THR A 201 0.21 -3.31 -40.18
C THR A 201 1.07 -2.89 -41.39
N SER A 202 1.33 -1.59 -41.54
CA SER A 202 2.11 -1.03 -42.64
C SER A 202 3.60 -1.44 -42.58
N PRO A 203 4.15 -2.05 -43.65
CA PRO A 203 5.58 -2.40 -43.74
C PRO A 203 6.50 -1.17 -43.69
N ILE A 204 6.01 -0.04 -44.20
CA ILE A 204 6.76 1.21 -44.29
C ILE A 204 6.88 1.86 -42.90
N GLY A 205 5.76 1.90 -42.16
CA GLY A 205 5.74 2.42 -40.79
C GLY A 205 6.64 1.59 -39.87
N ALA A 206 6.59 0.26 -39.98
CA ALA A 206 7.44 -0.63 -39.19
C ALA A 206 8.95 -0.33 -39.39
N SER A 207 9.38 -0.13 -40.64
CA SER A 207 10.77 0.17 -40.97
C SER A 207 11.22 1.54 -40.43
N GLU A 208 10.37 2.57 -40.57
CA GLU A 208 10.64 3.93 -40.07
C GLU A 208 10.86 3.95 -38.55
N TYR A 209 10.01 3.27 -37.78
CA TYR A 209 10.11 3.19 -36.32
C TYR A 209 11.32 2.39 -35.83
N LEU A 210 11.72 1.35 -36.58
CA LEU A 210 12.92 0.58 -36.27
C LEU A 210 14.19 1.39 -36.54
N LEU A 211 14.21 2.20 -37.61
CA LEU A 211 15.30 3.09 -37.99
C LEU A 211 15.45 4.31 -37.06
N THR A 212 14.35 4.83 -36.51
CA THR A 212 14.38 5.96 -35.54
C THR A 212 14.69 5.55 -34.10
N SER A 213 14.97 4.27 -33.82
CA SER A 213 15.19 3.73 -32.45
C SER A 213 16.49 4.19 -31.74
N ALA A 214 17.08 5.32 -32.14
CA ALA A 214 18.20 5.94 -31.44
C ALA A 214 17.84 6.44 -30.03
N THR A 215 16.54 6.59 -29.72
CA THR A 215 16.06 6.83 -28.35
C THR A 215 15.61 5.50 -27.73
N PRO A 216 16.15 5.10 -26.56
CA PRO A 216 15.74 3.87 -25.91
C PRO A 216 14.24 3.93 -25.63
N VAL A 217 13.50 2.90 -26.06
CA VAL A 217 12.07 2.79 -25.77
C VAL A 217 11.89 2.81 -24.26
N ASP A 218 11.12 3.78 -23.77
CA ASP A 218 10.82 3.90 -22.35
C ASP A 218 9.81 2.81 -21.96
N PHE A 219 10.32 1.70 -21.44
CA PHE A 219 9.56 0.54 -21.01
C PHE A 219 9.03 0.69 -19.58
N THR A 220 8.65 1.89 -19.16
CA THR A 220 8.07 2.10 -17.83
C THR A 220 6.84 1.19 -17.64
N PRO A 221 6.80 0.32 -16.61
CA PRO A 221 5.79 -0.73 -16.46
C PRO A 221 4.33 -0.26 -16.53
N TYR A 222 4.05 0.97 -16.09
CA TYR A 222 2.69 1.54 -16.11
C TYR A 222 2.25 2.00 -17.50
N LYS A 223 3.16 2.27 -18.45
CA LYS A 223 2.82 2.63 -19.84
C LYS A 223 2.33 1.44 -20.67
N LEU A 224 2.71 0.22 -20.27
CA LEU A 224 2.43 -1.00 -21.03
C LEU A 224 1.12 -1.69 -20.61
N PHE A 225 0.81 -1.68 -19.31
CA PHE A 225 -0.20 -2.58 -18.72
C PHE A 225 -1.37 -1.87 -18.06
N VAL A 226 -1.27 -0.57 -17.84
CA VAL A 226 -2.40 0.24 -17.41
C VAL A 226 -2.93 0.90 -18.66
N ASP A 227 -4.24 0.76 -18.92
CA ASP A 227 -4.94 1.53 -19.96
C ASP A 227 -5.13 2.97 -19.48
N LEU A 228 -4.01 3.56 -19.07
CA LEU A 228 -3.86 4.98 -18.98
C LEU A 228 -4.13 5.51 -20.37
N ALA A 229 -4.86 6.61 -20.43
CA ALA A 229 -4.93 7.42 -21.63
C ALA A 229 -3.52 7.97 -21.96
N SER A 230 -2.63 7.09 -22.39
CA SER A 230 -1.36 7.42 -22.98
C SER A 230 -1.71 8.09 -24.31
N PRO A 231 -1.43 9.39 -24.48
CA PRO A 231 -1.94 10.15 -25.61
C PRO A 231 -1.23 9.85 -26.94
N SER A 232 -0.28 8.91 -26.96
CA SER A 232 0.66 8.70 -28.06
C SER A 232 0.45 7.30 -28.66
N VAL A 233 -0.35 7.24 -29.72
CA VAL A 233 -0.48 6.07 -30.61
C VAL A 233 0.91 5.59 -31.07
N GLU A 234 1.85 6.53 -31.23
CA GLU A 234 3.24 6.29 -31.64
C GLU A 234 4.03 5.46 -30.63
N ASP A 235 3.84 5.70 -29.32
CA ASP A 235 4.54 4.93 -28.28
C ASP A 235 4.06 3.47 -28.23
N ARG A 236 2.75 3.25 -28.40
CA ARG A 236 2.17 1.89 -28.44
C ARG A 236 2.72 1.10 -29.62
N ILE A 237 2.79 1.74 -30.79
CA ILE A 237 3.33 1.12 -32.01
C ILE A 237 4.82 0.82 -31.86
N ARG A 238 5.59 1.75 -31.30
CA ARG A 238 7.02 1.55 -31.04
C ARG A 238 7.27 0.37 -30.10
N VAL A 239 6.49 0.26 -29.02
CA VAL A 239 6.54 -0.89 -28.11
C VAL A 239 6.19 -2.18 -28.85
N LEU A 240 5.09 -2.20 -29.60
CA LEU A 240 4.64 -3.39 -30.32
C LEU A 240 5.68 -3.88 -31.34
N LEU A 241 6.24 -2.98 -32.14
CA LEU A 241 7.30 -3.30 -33.10
C LEU A 241 8.58 -3.78 -32.42
N SER A 242 8.91 -3.22 -31.25
CA SER A 242 10.06 -3.70 -30.47
C SER A 242 9.89 -5.14 -29.98
N PHE A 243 8.65 -5.61 -29.75
CA PHE A 243 8.39 -7.03 -29.44
C PHE A 243 8.40 -7.92 -30.68
N SER A 244 7.94 -7.40 -31.82
CA SER A 244 7.92 -8.14 -33.09
C SER A 244 9.30 -8.54 -33.60
N THR A 245 10.37 -7.87 -33.16
CA THR A 245 11.75 -8.20 -33.53
C THR A 245 12.42 -9.22 -32.61
N LEU A 246 11.80 -9.58 -31.49
CA LEU A 246 12.33 -10.57 -30.56
C LEU A 246 11.90 -11.99 -30.94
N ASP A 247 12.80 -12.95 -30.76
CA ASP A 247 12.48 -14.38 -30.81
C ASP A 247 11.43 -14.75 -29.74
N GLY A 248 10.59 -15.76 -30.01
CA GLY A 248 9.45 -16.12 -29.16
C GLY A 248 9.82 -16.39 -27.71
N ASN A 249 10.96 -17.04 -27.46
CA ASN A 249 11.46 -17.29 -26.10
C ASN A 249 11.93 -16.01 -25.41
N HIS A 250 12.62 -15.13 -26.14
CA HIS A 250 13.08 -13.85 -25.61
C HIS A 250 11.90 -12.91 -25.34
N ALA A 251 10.90 -12.87 -26.22
CA ALA A 251 9.68 -12.12 -26.03
C ALA A 251 8.92 -12.60 -24.78
N TYR A 252 8.79 -13.92 -24.58
CA TYR A 252 8.16 -14.52 -23.41
C TYR A 252 8.88 -14.15 -22.09
N CYS A 253 10.20 -14.39 -22.01
CA CYS A 253 10.97 -14.07 -20.80
C CYS A 253 10.91 -12.58 -20.47
N LYS A 254 10.99 -11.72 -21.50
CA LYS A 254 10.88 -10.27 -21.35
C LYS A 254 9.49 -9.90 -20.84
N LEU A 255 8.42 -10.41 -21.45
CA LEU A 255 7.04 -10.17 -21.02
C LEU A 255 6.81 -10.60 -19.56
N GLN A 256 7.28 -11.79 -19.18
CA GLN A 256 7.16 -12.30 -17.82
C GLN A 256 7.89 -11.41 -16.79
N HIS A 257 9.11 -10.99 -17.11
CA HIS A 257 9.88 -10.06 -16.28
C HIS A 257 9.14 -8.72 -16.10
N TRP A 258 8.60 -8.16 -17.19
CA TRP A 258 7.83 -6.91 -17.13
C TRP A 258 6.53 -7.04 -16.33
N LEU A 259 5.73 -8.08 -16.59
CA LEU A 259 4.51 -8.36 -15.82
C LEU A 259 4.80 -8.50 -14.33
N SER A 260 5.89 -9.19 -13.98
CA SER A 260 6.34 -9.29 -12.60
C SER A 260 6.71 -7.92 -12.02
N ASN A 261 7.44 -7.08 -12.77
CA ASN A 261 7.81 -5.74 -12.31
C ASN A 261 6.61 -4.81 -12.16
N THR A 262 5.65 -4.84 -13.09
CA THR A 262 4.37 -4.10 -12.97
C THR A 262 3.61 -4.55 -11.73
N PHE A 263 3.51 -5.87 -11.51
CA PHE A 263 2.87 -6.41 -10.31
C PHE A 263 3.58 -5.96 -9.03
N LEU A 264 4.92 -6.00 -9.00
CA LEU A 264 5.69 -5.51 -7.87
C LEU A 264 5.45 -4.01 -7.64
N LEU A 265 5.41 -3.19 -8.70
CA LEU A 265 5.18 -1.75 -8.60
C LEU A 265 3.78 -1.43 -8.04
N LEU A 266 2.75 -2.10 -8.55
CA LEU A 266 1.35 -1.81 -8.18
C LEU A 266 0.96 -2.40 -6.82
N TYR A 267 1.52 -3.56 -6.45
CA TYR A 267 1.08 -4.33 -5.29
C TYR A 267 2.11 -4.44 -4.16
N THR A 268 3.37 -4.01 -4.35
CA THR A 268 4.41 -4.02 -3.31
C THR A 268 5.06 -2.64 -3.12
N LYS A 269 5.69 -2.39 -1.96
CA LYS A 269 6.45 -1.16 -1.71
C LYS A 269 7.83 -1.12 -2.39
N LYS A 270 8.23 -2.16 -3.13
CA LYS A 270 9.56 -2.21 -3.76
C LYS A 270 9.63 -1.27 -4.95
N LYS A 271 10.55 -0.29 -4.89
CA LYS A 271 11.02 0.42 -6.08
C LYS A 271 11.86 -0.55 -6.92
N VAL A 272 11.52 -0.66 -8.20
CA VAL A 272 12.39 -1.26 -9.24
C VAL A 272 13.38 -0.20 -9.69
#